data_AF-A0A957ET50-F1
#
_entry.id   AF-A0A957ET50-F1
#
_cell.length_a   1.000
_cell.length_b   1.000
_cell.length_c   1.000
_cell.angle_alpha   90.00
_cell.angle_beta   90.00
_cell.angle_gamma   90.00
#
_symmetry.space_group_name_H-M   'P 1'
#
loop_
_entity.id
_entity.type
_entity.pdbx_description
1 polymer ?
#
loop_
_entity_poly.entity_id
_entity_poly.type
_entity_poly.pdbx_seq_one_letter_code
_entity_poly.pdbx_strand_id
1 'polypeptide(L)' 'MAKLKKGVKQLWEEAMAEVTTISPEEAMALHGKENVVFVDIRDVRELVREGLIPDAVHAPRGMLEYWVDPESPYFKPVFS' A
#
# COMPACT_ATOMS: atom_id res chain seq x y z
N MET A 1 -18.83 23.48 13.89
CA MET A 1 -18.12 22.56 12.99
C MET A 1 -18.92 21.28 12.87
N ALA A 2 -19.06 20.72 11.67
CA ALA A 2 -19.75 19.43 11.50
C ALA A 2 -18.95 18.32 12.17
N LYS A 3 -19.61 17.48 12.98
CA LYS A 3 -18.99 16.31 13.60
C LYS A 3 -18.89 15.20 12.56
N LEU A 4 -17.68 14.71 12.30
CA LEU A 4 -17.45 13.56 11.42
C LEU A 4 -18.13 12.31 12.00
N LYS A 5 -18.82 11.54 11.14
CA LYS A 5 -19.48 10.28 11.56
C LYS A 5 -18.48 9.19 11.92
N LYS A 6 -17.37 9.12 11.20
CA LYS A 6 -16.19 8.31 11.53
C LYS A 6 -14.95 9.18 11.38
N GLY A 7 -14.08 9.16 12.39
CA GLY A 7 -12.78 9.84 12.35
C GLY A 7 -11.68 8.91 11.85
N VAL A 8 -10.50 9.47 11.55
CA VAL A 8 -9.33 8.72 11.08
C VAL A 8 -8.93 7.61 12.06
N LYS A 9 -8.99 7.85 13.36
CA LYS A 9 -8.68 6.84 14.38
C LYS A 9 -9.56 5.59 14.24
N GLN A 10 -10.87 5.79 14.10
CA GLN A 10 -11.81 4.68 13.95
C GLN A 10 -11.56 3.92 12.64
N LEU A 11 -11.33 4.62 11.53
CA LEU A 11 -11.02 3.98 10.25
C LEU A 11 -9.69 3.19 10.31
N TRP A 12 -8.70 3.69 11.04
CA TRP A 12 -7.43 3.00 11.25
C TRP A 12 -7.60 1.74 12.10
N GLU A 13 -8.35 1.82 13.21
CA GLU A 13 -8.63 0.65 14.06
C GLU A 13 -9.39 -0.45 13.30
N GLU A 14 -10.39 -0.07 12.49
CA GLU A 14 -11.13 -1.00 11.63
C GLU A 14 -10.19 -1.69 10.63
N ALA A 15 -9.33 -0.92 9.93
CA ALA A 15 -8.38 -1.49 8.97
C ALA A 15 -7.36 -2.43 9.64
N MET A 16 -6.80 -2.03 10.79
CA MET A 16 -5.81 -2.83 11.53
C MET A 16 -6.39 -4.13 12.09
N ALA A 17 -7.71 -4.20 12.29
CA ALA A 17 -8.39 -5.43 12.69
C ALA A 17 -8.58 -6.42 11.53
N GLU A 18 -8.57 -5.94 10.29
CA GLU A 18 -8.77 -6.77 9.08
C GLU A 18 -7.46 -7.23 8.44
N VAL A 19 -6.40 -6.44 8.55
CA VAL A 19 -5.11 -6.73 7.90
C VAL A 19 -4.10 -7.38 8.85
N THR A 20 -3.23 -8.22 8.31
CA THR A 20 -2.08 -8.74 9.06
C THR A 20 -0.96 -7.70 9.01
N THR A 21 -0.49 -7.27 10.17
CA THR A 21 0.71 -6.42 10.30
C THR A 21 1.91 -7.30 10.64
N ILE A 22 2.99 -7.16 9.88
CA ILE A 22 4.23 -7.93 10.07
C ILE A 22 5.36 -7.01 10.52
N SER A 23 6.37 -7.57 11.17
CA SER A 23 7.58 -6.84 11.56
C SER A 23 8.47 -6.52 10.36
N PRO A 24 9.40 -5.54 10.46
CA PRO A 24 10.38 -5.30 9.43
C PRO A 24 11.25 -6.52 9.10
N GLU A 25 11.58 -7.35 10.10
CA GLU A 25 12.35 -8.57 9.94
C GLU A 25 11.58 -9.64 9.16
N GLU A 26 10.29 -9.81 9.47
CA GLU A 26 9.38 -10.70 8.74
C GLU A 26 9.21 -10.23 7.29
N ALA A 27 9.05 -8.92 7.07
CA ALA A 27 8.99 -8.34 5.74
C ALA A 27 10.29 -8.60 4.97
N MET A 28 11.45 -8.37 5.56
CA MET A 28 12.75 -8.65 4.93
C MET A 28 12.87 -10.11 4.50
N ALA A 29 12.36 -11.07 5.31
CA ALA A 29 12.36 -12.49 4.98
C ALA A 29 11.40 -12.87 3.83
N LEU A 30 10.46 -11.99 3.46
CA LEU A 30 9.55 -12.15 2.32
C LEU A 30 10.05 -11.44 1.06
N HIS A 31 10.97 -10.49 1.19
CA HIS A 31 11.50 -9.72 0.05
C HIS A 31 12.18 -10.63 -0.99
N GLY A 32 11.87 -10.40 -2.26
CA GLY A 32 12.40 -11.17 -3.39
C GLY A 32 11.75 -12.54 -3.63
N LYS A 33 10.73 -12.94 -2.85
CA LYS A 33 9.97 -14.17 -3.14
C LYS A 33 9.06 -13.96 -4.35
N GLU A 34 8.98 -14.96 -5.24
CA GLU A 34 8.21 -14.88 -6.49
C GLU A 34 6.72 -14.60 -6.30
N ASN A 35 6.15 -14.96 -5.16
CA ASN A 35 4.74 -14.79 -4.83
C ASN A 35 4.46 -13.59 -3.90
N VAL A 36 5.41 -12.66 -3.77
CA VAL A 36 5.28 -11.49 -2.89
C VAL A 36 5.57 -10.21 -3.68
N VAL A 37 4.66 -9.25 -3.59
CA VAL A 37 4.86 -7.91 -4.16
C VAL A 37 4.95 -6.91 -3.02
N PHE A 38 6.04 -6.16 -2.98
CA PHE A 38 6.19 -5.01 -2.08
C PHE A 38 5.55 -3.80 -2.74
N VAL A 39 4.59 -3.17 -2.06
CA VAL A 39 3.85 -2.01 -2.59
C VAL A 39 4.10 -0.81 -1.70
N ASP A 40 4.76 0.21 -2.25
CA ASP A 40 4.96 1.49 -1.58
C ASP A 40 3.83 2.47 -1.96
N ILE A 41 3.01 2.84 -0.98
CA ILE A 41 1.83 3.68 -1.17
C ILE A 41 2.05 5.17 -0.87
N ARG A 42 3.30 5.56 -0.54
CA ARG A 42 3.66 6.92 -0.16
C ARG A 42 3.53 7.91 -1.33
N ASP A 43 3.57 9.20 -1.01
CA ASP A 43 3.66 10.25 -2.02
C ASP A 43 5.02 10.17 -2.73
N VAL A 44 5.04 10.40 -4.05
CA VAL A 44 6.26 10.35 -4.87
C VAL A 44 7.38 11.26 -4.33
N ARG A 45 7.05 12.37 -3.67
CA ARG A 45 8.02 13.29 -3.08
C ARG A 45 8.76 12.68 -1.89
N GLU A 46 8.13 11.76 -1.15
CA GLU A 46 8.76 11.01 -0.07
C GLU A 46 9.81 10.05 -0.64
N LEU A 47 9.49 9.35 -1.73
CA LEU A 47 10.42 8.44 -2.41
C LEU A 47 11.65 9.17 -2.93
N VAL A 48 11.47 10.36 -3.50
CA VAL A 48 12.60 11.19 -3.98
C VAL A 48 13.53 11.60 -2.84
N ARG A 49 12.99 11.84 -1.64
CA ARG A 49 13.77 12.28 -0.47
C ARG A 49 14.44 11.13 0.28
N GLU A 50 13.73 10.01 0.44
CA GLU A 50 14.09 8.94 1.38
C GLU A 50 14.50 7.65 0.66
N GLY A 51 14.33 7.58 -0.65
CA GLY A 51 14.48 6.36 -1.42
C GLY A 51 13.28 5.42 -1.28
N LEU A 52 13.42 4.25 -1.90
CA LEU A 52 12.45 3.17 -1.86
C LEU A 52 13.14 1.85 -1.52
N ILE A 53 12.34 0.88 -1.09
CA ILE A 53 12.78 -0.51 -0.97
C ILE A 53 13.07 -1.01 -2.41
N PRO A 54 14.23 -1.63 -2.68
CA PRO A 54 14.54 -2.20 -3.99
C PRO A 54 13.41 -3.12 -4.48
N ASP A 55 13.12 -3.08 -5.77
CA ASP A 55 12.10 -3.92 -6.43
C ASP A 55 10.65 -3.70 -5.94
N ALA A 56 10.40 -2.76 -5.03
CA ALA A 56 9.06 -2.38 -4.64
C ALA A 56 8.34 -1.62 -5.76
N VAL A 57 7.05 -1.91 -5.93
CA VAL A 57 6.17 -1.19 -6.83
C VAL A 57 5.65 0.05 -6.12
N HIS A 58 5.90 1.23 -6.69
CA HIS A 58 5.26 2.45 -6.21
C HIS A 58 3.84 2.56 -6.75
N ALA A 59 2.84 2.54 -5.86
CA ALA A 59 1.43 2.73 -6.18
C ALA A 59 0.79 3.67 -5.14
N PRO A 60 0.77 5.00 -5.39
CA PRO A 60 0.23 5.97 -4.44
C PRO A 60 -1.15 5.56 -3.94
N ARG A 61 -1.41 5.71 -2.63
CA ARG A 61 -2.64 5.21 -2.00
C ARG A 61 -3.93 5.58 -2.74
N GLY A 62 -4.04 6.80 -3.27
CA GLY A 62 -5.23 7.28 -3.98
C GLY A 62 -5.45 6.70 -5.39
N MET A 63 -4.49 5.93 -5.90
CA MET A 63 -4.57 5.27 -7.20
C MET A 63 -4.74 3.76 -7.08
N LEU A 64 -4.62 3.20 -5.87
CA LEU A 64 -4.46 1.77 -5.66
C LEU A 64 -5.64 0.97 -6.20
N GLU A 65 -6.87 1.41 -5.91
CA GLU A 65 -8.10 0.75 -6.36
C GLU A 65 -8.18 0.68 -7.89
N TYR A 66 -7.75 1.73 -8.59
CA TYR A 66 -7.73 1.77 -10.05
C TYR A 66 -6.61 0.92 -10.67
N TRP A 67 -5.55 0.63 -9.92
CA TRP A 67 -4.41 -0.11 -10.43
C TRP A 67 -4.57 -1.61 -10.24
N VAL A 68 -5.30 -2.05 -9.21
CA VAL A 68 -5.55 -3.47 -8.92
C VAL A 68 -6.73 -4.05 -9.70
N ASP A 69 -7.68 -3.22 -10.13
CA ASP A 69 -8.87 -3.66 -10.85
C ASP A 69 -8.55 -3.96 -12.33
N PRO A 70 -8.68 -5.21 -12.83
CA PRO A 70 -8.46 -5.55 -14.23
C PRO A 70 -9.40 -4.86 -15.22
N GLU A 71 -10.57 -4.39 -14.77
CA GLU A 71 -11.53 -3.64 -15.59
C GLU A 71 -11.19 -2.15 -15.69
N SER A 72 -10.28 -1.66 -14.84
CA SER A 72 -9.85 -0.27 -14.85
C SER A 72 -8.90 0.01 -16.02
N PRO A 73 -9.03 1.16 -16.71
CA PRO A 73 -8.09 1.58 -17.74
C PRO A 73 -6.68 1.88 -17.20
N TYR A 74 -6.52 1.96 -15.87
CA TYR A 74 -5.25 2.19 -15.20
C TYR A 74 -4.64 0.92 -14.60
N PHE A 75 -5.23 -0.26 -14.87
CA PHE A 75 -4.76 -1.54 -14.37
C PHE A 75 -3.26 -1.74 -14.59
N LYS A 76 -2.58 -2.26 -13.56
CA LYS A 76 -1.16 -2.62 -13.62
C LYS A 76 -1.02 -4.14 -13.54
N PRO A 77 -0.41 -4.79 -14.55
CA PRO A 77 -0.24 -6.25 -14.58
C PRO A 77 0.52 -6.86 -13.39
N VAL A 78 1.25 -6.05 -12.62
CA VAL A 78 1.96 -6.50 -11.42
C VAL A 78 1.04 -6.93 -10.27
N PHE A 79 -0.25 -6.60 -10.34
CA PHE A 79 -1.27 -7.03 -9.37
C PHE A 79 -2.08 -8.26 -9.83
N SER A 80 -1.64 -8.95 -10.89
CA SER A 80 -2.27 -10.17 -11.42
C SER A 80 -1.55 -11.46 -11.02
#